data_AF-A0AAP2FR75-F1
#
_entry.id   AF-A0AAP2FR75-F1
#
_cell.length_a   1.000
_cell.length_b   1.000
_cell.length_c   1.000
_cell.angle_alpha   90.00
_cell.angle_beta   90.00
_cell.angle_gamma   90.00
#
_symmetry.space_group_name_H-M   'P 1'
#
loop_
_entity.id
_entity.type
_entity.pdbx_description
1 polymer ?
#
loop_
_entity_poly.entity_id
_entity_poly.type
_entity_poly.pdbx_seq_one_letter_code
_entity_poly.pdbx_strand_id
1 'polypeptide(L)'
;TSKDVIDAQLEAERVVIGENGKAVAYCSEVLMGLALLRKQILWVGEIPGPLSLKQLYSFHPEDLELLSSSASKMDDLVTETAGRGRPDAAGDGAQ
;
A
#
# COMPACT_ATOMS: atom_id res chain seq x y z
N THR A 1 -1.41 -6.51 -3.47
CA THR A 1 -0.54 -7.58 -4.02
C THR A 1 0.90 -7.12 -4.02
N SER A 2 1.89 -8.01 -4.16
CA SER A 2 3.32 -7.60 -4.23
C SER A 2 3.60 -6.62 -5.37
N LYS A 3 2.85 -6.72 -6.46
CA LYS A 3 2.90 -5.74 -7.57
C LYS A 3 2.53 -4.34 -7.09
N ASP A 4 1.48 -4.20 -6.29
CA ASP A 4 1.03 -2.89 -5.79
C ASP A 4 2.07 -2.23 -4.89
N VAL A 5 2.80 -3.02 -4.11
CA VAL A 5 3.90 -2.55 -3.26
C VAL A 5 5.06 -2.03 -4.11
N ILE A 6 5.48 -2.80 -5.12
CA ILE A 6 6.57 -2.42 -6.03
C ILE A 6 6.19 -1.16 -6.82
N ASP A 7 5.00 -1.15 -7.42
CA ASP A 7 4.53 -0.03 -8.22
C ASP A 7 4.36 1.24 -7.37
N ALA A 8 3.93 1.11 -6.10
CA ALA A 8 3.84 2.24 -5.17
C ALA A 8 5.21 2.79 -4.78
N GLN A 9 6.20 1.91 -4.58
CA GLN A 9 7.57 2.33 -4.25
C GLN A 9 8.22 3.06 -5.44
N LEU A 10 8.05 2.55 -6.66
CA LEU A 10 8.54 3.21 -7.87
C LEU A 10 7.86 4.57 -8.09
N GLU A 11 6.55 4.68 -7.83
CA GLU A 11 5.80 5.94 -7.95
C GLU A 11 6.26 7.00 -6.92
N ALA A 12 6.71 6.56 -5.74
CA ALA A 12 7.18 7.42 -4.67
C ALA A 12 8.68 7.80 -4.76
N GLU A 13 9.42 7.19 -5.69
CA GLU A 13 10.83 7.45 -5.90
C GLU A 13 11.04 8.79 -6.64
N ARG A 14 11.90 9.63 -6.07
CA ARG A 14 12.27 10.93 -6.64
C ARG A 14 13.78 11.12 -6.58
N VAL A 15 14.35 11.63 -7.66
CA VAL A 15 15.74 12.05 -7.67
C VAL A 15 15.84 13.46 -7.10
N VAL A 16 16.63 13.60 -6.05
CA VAL A 16 16.93 14.88 -5.40
C VAL A 16 18.43 15.14 -5.43
N ILE A 17 18.82 16.41 -5.46
CA ILE A 17 20.24 16.79 -5.34
C ILE A 17 20.54 16.94 -3.85
N GLY A 18 21.43 16.08 -3.34
CA GLY A 18 21.90 16.16 -1.96
C GLY A 18 22.82 17.36 -1.74
N GLU A 19 23.09 17.68 -0.47
CA GLU A 19 23.95 18.81 -0.08
C GLU A 19 25.37 18.74 -0.69
N ASN A 20 25.83 17.53 -1.00
CA ASN A 20 27.11 17.25 -1.66
C ASN A 20 27.07 17.44 -3.19
N GLY A 21 25.97 17.93 -3.76
CA GLY A 21 25.78 18.13 -5.19
C GLY A 21 25.54 16.85 -5.99
N LYS A 22 25.43 15.68 -5.35
CA LYS A 22 25.16 14.41 -6.02
C LYS A 22 23.66 14.14 -6.11
N ALA A 23 23.24 13.54 -7.22
CA ALA A 23 21.89 13.01 -7.36
C ALA A 23 21.71 11.78 -6.46
N VAL A 24 20.67 11.79 -5.63
CA VAL A 24 20.28 10.71 -4.73
C VAL A 24 18.83 10.36 -5.02
N ALA A 25 18.54 9.06 -5.12
CA ALA A 25 17.16 8.58 -5.16
C ALA A 25 16.60 8.56 -3.73
N TYR A 26 15.51 9.29 -3.53
CA TYR A 26 14.78 9.35 -2.27
C TYR A 26 13.38 8.82 -2.50
N CYS A 27 12.96 7.84 -1.69
CA CYS A 27 11.60 7.35 -1.67
C CYS A 27 10.84 8.02 -0.52
N SER A 28 9.76 8.73 -0.84
CA SER A 28 8.93 9.36 0.19
C SER A 28 7.99 8.32 0.81
N GLU A 29 8.13 8.08 2.11
CA GLU A 29 7.25 7.16 2.86
C GLU A 29 5.77 7.57 2.77
N VAL A 30 5.50 8.88 2.82
CA VAL A 30 4.14 9.44 2.71
C VAL A 30 3.56 9.17 1.32
N LEU A 31 4.32 9.43 0.25
CA LEU A 31 3.83 9.17 -1.11
C LEU A 31 3.69 7.68 -1.38
N MET A 32 4.58 6.85 -0.84
CA MET A 32 4.51 5.40 -0.95
C MET A 32 3.25 4.86 -0.26
N GLY A 33 2.98 5.30 0.97
CA GLY A 33 1.76 4.94 1.70
C GLY A 33 0.47 5.34 0.96
N LEU A 34 0.42 6.57 0.43
CA LEU A 34 -0.72 7.03 -0.37
C LEU A 34 -0.86 6.28 -1.70
N ALA A 35 0.25 5.93 -2.36
CA ALA A 35 0.22 5.16 -3.59
C ALA A 35 -0.25 3.73 -3.34
N LEU A 36 0.20 3.10 -2.24
CA LEU A 36 -0.22 1.76 -1.86
C LEU A 36 -1.72 1.72 -1.52
N LEU A 37 -2.19 2.64 -0.67
CA LEU A 37 -3.61 2.73 -0.30
C LEU A 37 -4.51 2.84 -1.54
N ARG A 38 -4.19 3.74 -2.48
CA ARG A 38 -4.99 3.90 -3.72
C ARG A 38 -5.04 2.67 -4.59
N LYS A 39 -3.95 1.88 -4.62
CA LYS A 39 -3.86 0.65 -5.42
C LYS A 39 -4.62 -0.53 -4.78
N GLN A 40 -4.78 -0.52 -3.45
CA GLN A 40 -5.58 -1.51 -2.72
C GLN A 40 -7.10 -1.26 -2.83
N ILE A 41 -7.52 -0.04 -3.17
CA ILE A 41 -8.94 0.32 -3.32
C ILE A 41 -9.45 -0.17 -4.67
N LEU A 42 -10.43 -1.07 -4.66
CA LEU A 42 -11.10 -1.54 -5.88
C LEU A 42 -12.25 -0.61 -6.30
N TRP A 43 -13.07 -0.13 -5.35
CA TRP A 43 -14.17 0.82 -5.59
C TRP A 43 -14.42 1.68 -4.35
N VAL A 44 -14.89 2.92 -4.55
CA VAL A 44 -15.49 3.78 -3.50
C VAL A 44 -16.85 4.24 -4.00
N GLY A 45 -17.92 3.66 -3.48
CA GLY A 45 -19.27 3.86 -4.04
C GLY A 45 -19.30 3.45 -5.51
N GLU A 46 -19.54 4.41 -6.40
CA GLU A 46 -19.57 4.21 -7.86
C GLU A 46 -18.23 4.50 -8.55
N ILE A 47 -17.20 4.92 -7.80
CA ILE A 47 -15.90 5.30 -8.34
C ILE A 47 -15.00 4.06 -8.44
N PRO A 48 -14.59 3.62 -9.64
CA PRO A 48 -13.63 2.53 -9.79
C PRO A 48 -12.24 2.96 -9.34
N GLY A 49 -11.55 2.04 -8.66
CA GLY A 49 -10.14 2.11 -8.39
C GLY A 49 -9.28 1.49 -9.50
N PRO A 50 -7.94 1.64 -9.42
CA PRO A 50 -7.23 2.33 -8.35
C PRO A 50 -7.39 3.86 -8.45
N LEU A 51 -7.56 4.52 -7.30
CA LEU A 51 -7.86 5.95 -7.29
C LEU A 51 -6.66 6.79 -7.78
N SER A 52 -6.94 7.86 -8.48
CA SER A 52 -5.96 8.91 -8.74
C SER A 52 -5.75 9.78 -7.50
N LEU A 53 -4.60 10.43 -7.43
CA LEU A 53 -4.28 11.36 -6.35
C LEU A 53 -5.22 12.57 -6.34
N LYS A 54 -5.71 12.99 -7.51
CA LYS A 54 -6.73 14.03 -7.66
C LYS A 54 -8.08 13.62 -7.08
N GLN A 55 -8.48 12.35 -7.22
CA GLN A 55 -9.71 11.85 -6.61
C GLN A 55 -9.60 11.82 -5.08
N LEU A 56 -8.44 11.42 -4.52
CA LEU A 56 -8.23 11.54 -3.07
C LEU A 56 -8.36 12.97 -2.57
N TYR A 57 -7.87 13.97 -3.33
CA TYR A 57 -8.02 15.37 -2.94
C TYR A 57 -9.47 15.87 -2.89
N SER A 58 -10.40 15.18 -3.58
CA SER A 58 -11.82 15.55 -3.56
C SER A 58 -12.59 14.97 -2.38
N PHE A 59 -11.98 14.08 -1.60
CA PHE A 59 -12.61 13.46 -0.44
C PHE A 59 -12.56 14.37 0.79
N HIS A 60 -13.58 14.24 1.65
CA HIS A 60 -13.55 14.88 2.96
C HIS A 60 -12.50 14.17 3.83
N PRO A 61 -11.86 14.85 4.81
CA PRO A 61 -10.91 14.20 5.72
C PRO A 61 -11.47 12.95 6.41
N GLU A 62 -12.76 12.94 6.76
CA GLU A 62 -13.44 11.77 7.35
C GLU A 62 -13.48 10.57 6.40
N ASP A 63 -13.62 10.78 5.09
CA ASP A 63 -13.58 9.71 4.10
C ASP A 63 -12.18 9.09 4.02
N LEU A 64 -11.13 9.91 4.14
CA LEU A 64 -9.75 9.45 4.16
C LEU A 64 -9.44 8.63 5.41
N GLU A 65 -9.99 9.02 6.56
CA GLU A 65 -9.91 8.24 7.81
C GLU A 65 -10.68 6.92 7.71
N LEU A 66 -11.83 6.90 7.03
CA LEU A 66 -12.58 5.67 6.80
C LEU A 66 -11.79 4.70 5.90
N LEU A 67 -11.14 5.20 4.85
CA LEU A 67 -10.33 4.39 3.95
C LEU A 67 -9.11 3.82 4.68
N SER A 68 -8.38 4.63 5.44
CA SER A 68 -7.19 4.18 6.17
C SER A 68 -7.54 3.17 7.26
N SER A 69 -8.60 3.42 8.04
CA SER A 69 -9.05 2.48 9.08
C SER A 69 -9.56 1.16 8.50
N SER A 70 -10.19 1.20 7.32
CA SER A 70 -10.61 -0.03 6.62
C SER A 70 -9.42 -0.83 6.11
N ALA A 71 -8.39 -0.16 5.58
CA ALA A 71 -7.14 -0.81 5.19
C ALA A 71 -6.47 -1.49 6.39
N SER A 72 -6.32 -0.80 7.53
CA SER A 72 -5.75 -1.39 8.74
C SER A 72 -6.53 -2.61 9.24
N LYS A 73 -7.87 -2.56 9.23
CA LYS A 73 -8.70 -3.72 9.61
C LYS A 73 -8.45 -4.93 8.71
N MET A 74 -8.23 -4.73 7.42
CA MET A 74 -7.89 -5.84 6.51
C MET A 74 -6.54 -6.46 6.86
N ASP A 75 -5.54 -5.64 7.17
CA ASP A 75 -4.21 -6.10 7.56
C ASP A 75 -4.24 -6.89 8.89
N ASP A 76 -5.05 -6.43 9.86
CA ASP A 76 -5.27 -7.12 11.13
C ASP A 76 -5.87 -8.52 10.91
N LEU A 77 -6.90 -8.62 10.05
CA LEU A 77 -7.54 -9.90 9.71
C LEU A 77 -6.55 -10.88 9.06
N VAL A 78 -5.70 -10.41 8.15
CA VAL A 78 -4.65 -11.25 7.54
C VAL A 78 -3.68 -11.75 8.61
N THR A 79 -3.26 -10.88 9.52
CA THR A 79 -2.35 -11.22 10.62
C THR A 79 -2.96 -12.29 11.55
N GLU A 80 -4.23 -12.15 11.93
CA GLU A 80 -4.93 -13.14 12.74
C GLU A 80 -5.03 -14.50 12.04
N THR A 81 -5.27 -14.53 10.72
CA THR A 81 -5.32 -15.79 9.97
C THR A 81 -3.96 -16.48 9.88
N ALA A 82 -2.86 -15.72 9.77
CA ALA A 82 -1.51 -16.28 9.77
C ALA A 82 -1.21 -17.04 11.08
N GLY A 83 -1.71 -16.56 12.21
CA GLY A 83 -1.58 -17.24 13.51
C GLY A 83 -2.38 -18.54 13.64
N ARG A 84 -3.31 -18.82 12.71
CA ARG A 84 -4.09 -20.06 12.67
C ARG A 84 -3.47 -21.14 11.77
N GLY A 85 -2.42 -20.80 11.02
CA GLY A 85 -1.66 -21.77 10.23
C GLY A 85 -0.88 -22.72 11.14
N ARG A 86 -0.90 -24.02 10.85
CA ARG A 86 -0.02 -24.98 11.54
C ARG A 86 1.44 -24.66 11.16
N PRO A 87 2.32 -24.31 12.12
CA PRO A 87 3.75 -24.10 11.82
C PRO A 87 4.44 -25.40 11.37
N ASP A 88 3.85 -26.55 11.67
CA ASP A 88 4.44 -27.88 11.44
C ASP A 88 3.92 -28.59 10.18
N ALA A 89 3.24 -27.88 9.27
CA ALA A 89 2.92 -28.42 7.95
C ALA A 89 4.17 -28.40 7.05
N ALA A 90 5.22 -29.11 7.47
CA ALA A 90 6.31 -29.51 6.61
C ALA A 90 5.72 -30.40 5.52
N GLY A 91 5.49 -29.82 4.34
CA GLY A 91 5.20 -30.57 3.13
C GLY A 91 6.44 -31.31 2.66
N ASP A 92 6.85 -32.34 3.39
CA ASP A 92 7.69 -33.42 2.86
C ASP A 92 6.75 -34.46 2.24
N GLY A 93 6.28 -34.15 1.05
CA GLY A 93 5.31 -34.95 0.30
C GLY A 93 5.73 -35.19 -1.15
N ALA A 94 7.04 -35.18 -1.43
CA ALA A 94 7.58 -35.55 -2.72
C ALA A 94 8.65 -36.63 -2.51
N GLN A 95 8.21 -37.88 -2.56
CA GLN A 95 9.05 -39.05 -2.75
C GLN A 95 8.83 -39.60 -4.16
#